data_AF-H3C2T1-F1
#
_entry.id   AF-H3C2T1-F1
#
_cell.length_a   1.000
_cell.length_b   1.000
_cell.length_c   1.000
_cell.angle_alpha   90.00
_cell.angle_beta   90.00
_cell.angle_gamma   90.00
#
_symmetry.space_group_name_H-M   'P 1'
#
loop_
_entity.id
_entity.type
_entity.pdbx_description
1 polymer ?
#
loop_
_entity_poly.entity_id
_entity_poly.type
_entity_poly.pdbx_seq_one_letter_code
_entity_poly.pdbx_strand_id
1 'polypeptide(L)'
;AEEHVKRSTQLANLGNRHAAAGDFKKAVIFYTDAIKYNPREYKLFGNRSFCFERMRLYMKALDDAELSLGLKPGWDKGLFRKGKALAGLKRYEEAERAFGMVVEADGSRADVAEELRRVQIAQLSDYGYTPEQSARALEFHASVKKALCFLSGANRRAGESSPWELYPVWVGNLFGSVSERQLEQLFSKAGSVDSVRLLTAKRCAFINFTRQEDGEKAIQQFHGCELNGNRLVVRYPDR
;
A
#
# COMPACT_ATOMS: atom_id res chain seq x y z
N ALA A 1 -2.47 -30.10 36.68
CA ALA A 1 -2.92 -29.24 35.56
C ALA A 1 -2.71 -27.76 35.87
N GLU A 2 -3.20 -27.24 37.01
CA GLU A 2 -3.09 -25.82 37.35
C GLU A 2 -1.64 -25.32 37.50
N GLU A 3 -0.75 -26.13 38.08
CA GLU A 3 0.68 -25.80 38.20
C GLU A 3 1.38 -25.68 36.85
N HIS A 4 1.04 -26.55 35.88
CA HIS A 4 1.55 -26.46 34.51
C HIS A 4 1.10 -25.17 33.82
N VAL A 5 -0.17 -24.78 34.00
CA VAL A 5 -0.69 -23.52 33.46
C VAL A 5 -0.01 -22.31 34.10
N LYS A 6 0.22 -22.32 35.42
CA LYS A 6 0.97 -21.27 36.13
C LYS A 6 2.40 -21.16 35.60
N ARG A 7 3.10 -22.29 35.47
CA ARG A 7 4.48 -22.33 34.94
C ARG A 7 4.56 -21.87 33.49
N SER A 8 3.62 -22.31 32.64
CA SER A 8 3.48 -21.82 31.27
C SER A 8 3.31 -20.30 31.23
N THR A 9 2.44 -19.75 32.08
CA THR A 9 2.16 -18.30 32.13
C THR A 9 3.40 -17.51 32.56
N GLN A 10 4.16 -17.99 33.55
CA GLN A 10 5.41 -17.36 33.97
C GLN A 10 6.44 -17.33 32.83
N LEU A 11 6.63 -18.44 32.12
CA LEU A 11 7.52 -18.52 30.96
C LEU A 11 7.04 -17.61 29.83
N ALA A 12 5.74 -17.59 29.54
CA ALA A 12 5.15 -16.69 28.55
C ALA A 12 5.40 -15.21 28.89
N ASN A 13 5.31 -14.84 30.17
CA ASN A 13 5.61 -13.48 30.62
C ASN A 13 7.10 -13.12 30.45
N LEU A 14 8.02 -14.05 30.69
CA LEU A 14 9.44 -13.87 30.37
C LEU A 14 9.64 -13.69 28.86
N GLY A 15 8.98 -14.53 28.05
CA GLY A 15 8.97 -14.41 26.60
C GLY A 15 8.48 -13.03 26.13
N ASN A 16 7.39 -12.53 26.71
CA ASN A 16 6.84 -11.20 26.41
C ASN A 16 7.85 -10.09 26.75
N ARG A 17 8.54 -10.16 27.89
CA ARG A 17 9.57 -9.18 28.28
C ARG A 17 10.74 -9.18 27.31
N HIS A 18 11.24 -10.36 26.92
CA HIS A 18 12.32 -10.45 25.93
C HIS A 18 11.89 -9.95 24.55
N ALA A 19 10.67 -10.25 24.12
CA ALA A 19 10.12 -9.74 22.85
C ALA A 19 9.99 -8.20 22.88
N ALA A 20 9.56 -7.63 24.00
CA ALA A 20 9.49 -6.17 24.19
C ALA A 20 10.88 -5.52 24.18
N ALA A 21 11.90 -6.22 24.70
CA ALA A 21 13.30 -5.80 24.64
C ALA A 21 13.98 -6.03 23.27
N GLY A 22 13.26 -6.62 22.28
CA GLY A 22 13.79 -6.95 20.96
C GLY A 22 14.66 -8.21 20.90
N ASP A 23 14.82 -8.94 22.02
CA ASP A 23 15.53 -10.22 22.06
C ASP A 23 14.59 -11.37 21.64
N PHE A 24 14.25 -11.39 20.35
CA PHE A 24 13.31 -12.36 19.77
C PHE A 24 13.80 -13.81 19.88
N LYS A 25 15.12 -14.03 19.84
CA LYS A 25 15.70 -15.37 19.98
C LYS A 25 15.42 -15.95 21.37
N LYS A 26 15.67 -15.19 22.44
CA LYS A 26 15.32 -15.66 23.80
C LYS A 26 13.81 -15.75 24.00
N ALA A 27 13.04 -14.82 23.44
CA ALA A 27 11.59 -14.89 23.52
C ALA A 27 11.04 -16.21 22.95
N VAL A 28 11.55 -16.65 21.79
CA VAL A 28 11.19 -17.94 21.17
C VAL A 28 11.51 -19.12 22.08
N ILE A 29 12.65 -19.11 22.78
CA ILE A 29 13.02 -20.16 23.74
C ILE A 29 11.98 -20.22 24.86
N PHE A 30 11.67 -19.09 25.49
CA PHE A 30 10.69 -19.04 26.57
C PHE A 30 9.28 -19.44 26.13
N TYR A 31 8.82 -19.03 24.95
CA TYR A 31 7.52 -19.50 24.43
C TYR A 31 7.53 -20.99 24.11
N THR A 32 8.63 -21.51 23.55
CA THR A 32 8.77 -22.94 23.27
C THR A 32 8.73 -23.76 24.55
N ASP A 33 9.37 -23.27 25.61
CA ASP A 33 9.27 -23.92 26.92
C ASP A 33 7.88 -23.78 27.53
N ALA A 34 7.21 -22.63 27.40
CA ALA A 34 5.83 -22.44 27.86
C ALA A 34 4.86 -23.44 27.18
N ILE A 35 5.01 -23.64 25.87
CA ILE A 35 4.18 -24.56 25.07
C ILE A 35 4.30 -26.00 25.58
N LYS A 36 5.45 -26.43 26.09
CA LYS A 36 5.61 -27.78 26.69
C LYS A 36 4.68 -27.98 27.90
N TYR A 37 4.39 -26.92 28.65
CA TYR A 37 3.50 -26.98 29.80
C TYR A 37 2.03 -26.73 29.44
N ASN A 38 1.76 -25.94 28.42
CA ASN A 38 0.38 -25.67 27.96
C ASN A 38 0.29 -25.64 26.42
N PRO A 39 0.24 -26.81 25.76
CA PRO A 39 0.26 -26.90 24.29
C PRO A 39 -1.05 -26.49 23.62
N ARG A 40 -2.11 -26.23 24.39
CA ARG A 40 -3.42 -25.79 23.87
C ARG A 40 -3.63 -24.28 23.96
N GLU A 41 -2.70 -23.54 24.55
CA GLU A 41 -2.75 -22.08 24.60
C GLU A 41 -2.30 -21.48 23.27
N TYR A 42 -3.28 -21.18 22.42
CA TYR A 42 -3.08 -20.60 21.08
C TYR A 42 -2.26 -19.31 21.10
N LYS A 43 -2.37 -18.48 22.16
CA LYS A 43 -1.62 -17.20 22.26
C LYS A 43 -0.11 -17.40 22.25
N LEU A 44 0.39 -18.54 22.77
CA LEU A 44 1.82 -18.83 22.79
C LEU A 44 2.37 -18.99 21.37
N PHE A 45 1.65 -19.71 20.52
CA PHE A 45 1.99 -19.87 19.11
C PHE A 45 1.91 -18.53 18.38
N GLY A 46 0.87 -17.71 18.62
CA GLY A 46 0.79 -16.36 18.04
C GLY A 46 1.94 -15.43 18.46
N ASN A 47 2.37 -15.50 19.72
CA ASN A 47 3.50 -14.70 20.21
C ASN A 47 4.85 -15.20 19.70
N ARG A 48 5.00 -16.52 19.54
CA ARG A 48 6.21 -17.12 18.95
C ARG A 48 6.28 -16.85 17.43
N SER A 49 5.16 -16.92 16.72
CA SER A 49 4.99 -16.50 15.33
C SER A 49 5.46 -15.06 15.11
N PHE A 50 5.05 -14.14 15.98
CA PHE A 50 5.54 -12.76 15.95
C PHE A 50 7.07 -12.69 16.03
N CYS A 51 7.68 -13.41 16.96
CA CYS A 51 9.14 -13.39 17.11
C CYS A 51 9.83 -13.95 15.86
N PHE A 52 9.29 -15.02 15.27
CA PHE A 52 9.80 -15.55 14.00
C PHE A 52 9.67 -14.56 12.84
N GLU A 53 8.55 -13.84 12.75
CA GLU A 53 8.35 -12.77 11.75
C GLU A 53 9.39 -11.66 11.90
N ARG A 54 9.63 -11.18 13.12
CA ARG A 54 10.66 -10.17 13.40
C ARG A 54 12.08 -10.65 13.09
N MET A 55 12.31 -11.95 13.14
CA MET A 55 13.56 -12.60 12.72
C MET A 55 13.60 -12.95 11.23
N ARG A 56 12.58 -12.59 10.44
CA ARG A 56 12.41 -12.95 9.02
C ARG A 56 12.35 -14.45 8.73
N LEU A 57 12.00 -15.25 9.74
CA LEU A 57 11.79 -16.70 9.62
C LEU A 57 10.32 -16.96 9.25
N TYR A 58 9.92 -16.50 8.08
CA TYR A 58 8.51 -16.39 7.71
C TYR A 58 7.78 -17.74 7.60
N MET A 59 8.46 -18.81 7.18
CA MET A 59 7.86 -20.15 7.15
C MET A 59 7.48 -20.62 8.56
N LYS A 60 8.40 -20.51 9.53
CA LYS A 60 8.12 -20.87 10.93
C LYS A 60 7.05 -19.97 11.55
N ALA A 61 7.04 -18.69 11.17
CA ALA A 61 5.99 -17.76 11.60
C ALA A 61 4.62 -18.18 11.07
N LEU A 62 4.55 -18.64 9.83
CA LEU A 62 3.33 -19.14 9.21
C LEU A 62 2.84 -20.41 9.91
N ASP A 63 3.72 -21.40 10.11
CA ASP A 63 3.38 -22.65 10.80
C ASP A 63 2.75 -22.38 12.18
N ASP A 64 3.38 -21.51 12.99
CA ASP A 64 2.85 -21.14 14.30
C ASP A 64 1.53 -20.35 14.22
N ALA A 65 1.36 -19.48 13.23
CA ALA A 65 0.11 -18.76 13.05
C ALA A 65 -1.03 -19.70 12.66
N GLU A 66 -0.76 -20.70 11.82
CA GLU A 66 -1.74 -21.72 11.43
C GLU A 66 -2.07 -22.67 12.59
N LEU A 67 -1.08 -23.10 13.37
CA LEU A 67 -1.32 -23.86 14.60
C LEU A 67 -2.19 -23.08 15.58
N SER A 68 -1.91 -21.78 15.77
CA SER A 68 -2.72 -20.92 16.62
C SER A 68 -4.18 -20.84 16.14
N LEU A 69 -4.40 -20.72 14.83
CA LEU A 69 -5.74 -20.63 14.24
C LEU A 69 -6.46 -21.98 14.22
N GLY A 70 -5.73 -23.09 14.13
CA GLY A 70 -6.28 -24.43 14.32
C GLY A 70 -6.80 -24.66 15.75
N LEU A 71 -6.15 -24.07 16.75
CA LEU A 71 -6.59 -24.11 18.14
C LEU A 71 -7.74 -23.13 18.44
N LYS A 72 -7.69 -21.91 17.87
CA LYS A 72 -8.76 -20.91 17.97
C LYS A 72 -9.04 -20.27 16.60
N PRO A 73 -10.01 -20.81 15.85
CA PRO A 73 -10.45 -20.21 14.60
C PRO A 73 -10.99 -18.79 14.82
N GLY A 74 -10.76 -17.90 13.85
CA GLY A 74 -11.23 -16.52 13.89
C GLY A 74 -10.51 -15.61 14.91
N TRP A 75 -9.40 -16.05 15.49
CA TRP A 75 -8.60 -15.17 16.35
C TRP A 75 -7.91 -14.06 15.53
N ASP A 76 -8.36 -12.83 15.74
CA ASP A 76 -7.91 -11.60 15.06
C ASP A 76 -6.38 -11.48 14.97
N LYS A 77 -5.67 -11.62 16.10
CA LYS A 77 -4.21 -11.51 16.14
C LYS A 77 -3.56 -12.67 15.40
N GLY A 78 -4.13 -13.87 15.47
CA GLY A 78 -3.65 -15.04 14.73
C GLY A 78 -3.73 -14.85 13.22
N LEU A 79 -4.88 -14.37 12.73
CA LEU A 79 -5.08 -14.02 11.32
C LEU A 79 -4.12 -12.92 10.86
N PHE A 80 -3.92 -11.89 11.69
CA PHE A 80 -2.94 -10.84 11.43
C PHE A 80 -1.50 -11.39 11.36
N ARG A 81 -1.11 -12.29 12.27
CA ARG A 81 0.21 -12.97 12.21
C ARG A 81 0.35 -13.80 10.94
N LYS A 82 -0.69 -14.54 10.56
CA LYS A 82 -0.72 -15.31 9.31
C LYS A 82 -0.50 -14.41 8.09
N GLY A 83 -1.24 -13.29 8.01
CA GLY A 83 -1.08 -12.30 6.93
C GLY A 83 0.34 -11.73 6.85
N LYS A 84 0.94 -11.35 7.98
CA LYS A 84 2.33 -10.86 8.03
C LYS A 84 3.35 -11.90 7.57
N ALA A 85 3.19 -13.16 7.99
CA ALA A 85 4.08 -14.25 7.59
C ALA A 85 3.96 -14.54 6.08
N LEU A 86 2.74 -14.61 5.55
CA LEU A 86 2.48 -14.80 4.11
C LEU A 86 3.04 -13.65 3.27
N ALA A 87 2.88 -12.40 3.73
CA ALA A 87 3.45 -11.23 3.07
C ALA A 87 4.99 -11.29 3.03
N GLY A 88 5.63 -11.76 4.11
CA GLY A 88 7.07 -11.99 4.15
C GLY A 88 7.55 -13.10 3.19
N LEU A 89 6.70 -14.10 2.94
CA LEU A 89 6.90 -15.15 1.92
C LEU A 89 6.53 -14.70 0.49
N LYS A 90 6.10 -13.45 0.29
CA LYS A 90 5.57 -12.92 -0.98
C LYS A 90 4.34 -13.67 -1.51
N ARG A 91 3.61 -14.38 -0.64
CA ARG A 91 2.33 -15.02 -0.96
C ARG A 91 1.20 -14.01 -0.78
N TYR A 92 1.21 -12.97 -1.62
CA TYR A 92 0.40 -11.77 -1.42
C TYR A 92 -1.10 -12.02 -1.49
N GLU A 93 -1.56 -12.89 -2.40
CA GLU A 93 -2.99 -13.23 -2.52
C GLU A 93 -3.55 -13.87 -1.23
N GLU A 94 -2.77 -14.77 -0.62
CA GLU A 94 -3.16 -15.41 0.64
C GLU A 94 -3.07 -14.44 1.82
N ALA A 95 -2.10 -13.53 1.79
CA ALA A 95 -1.99 -12.47 2.80
C ALA A 95 -3.17 -11.49 2.72
N GLU A 96 -3.61 -11.11 1.51
CA GLU A 96 -4.79 -10.27 1.28
C GLU A 96 -6.03 -10.90 1.90
N ARG A 97 -6.26 -12.20 1.66
CA ARG A 97 -7.36 -12.95 2.28
C ARG A 97 -7.28 -12.95 3.80
N ALA A 98 -6.11 -13.23 4.37
CA ALA A 98 -5.93 -13.29 5.82
C ALA A 98 -6.20 -11.93 6.50
N PHE A 99 -5.74 -10.83 5.89
CA PHE A 99 -6.03 -9.49 6.39
C PHE A 99 -7.49 -9.08 6.17
N GLY A 100 -8.09 -9.44 5.04
CA GLY A 100 -9.50 -9.21 4.76
C GLY A 100 -10.43 -9.80 5.83
N MET A 101 -10.14 -11.03 6.25
CA MET A 101 -10.89 -11.68 7.35
C MET A 101 -10.79 -10.90 8.68
N VAL A 102 -9.66 -10.24 8.96
CA VAL A 102 -9.52 -9.41 10.17
C VAL A 102 -10.35 -8.12 10.04
N VAL A 103 -10.32 -7.48 8.86
CA VAL A 103 -11.11 -6.26 8.60
C VAL A 103 -12.61 -6.53 8.69
N GLU A 104 -13.07 -7.68 8.21
CA GLU A 104 -14.47 -8.11 8.31
C GLU A 104 -14.90 -8.39 9.75
N ALA A 105 -14.02 -8.97 10.56
CA ALA A 105 -14.32 -9.39 11.93
C ALA A 105 -14.24 -8.23 12.95
N ASP A 106 -13.26 -7.35 12.79
CA ASP A 106 -12.96 -6.28 13.73
C ASP A 106 -12.83 -4.97 12.93
N GLY A 107 -13.98 -4.31 12.77
CA GLY A 107 -14.12 -3.13 11.93
C GLY A 107 -13.08 -2.06 12.27
N SER A 108 -12.26 -1.71 11.27
CA SER A 108 -11.36 -0.55 11.27
C SER A 108 -10.16 -0.60 12.25
N ARG A 109 -9.39 -1.68 12.19
CA ARG A 109 -7.99 -1.68 12.68
C ARG A 109 -7.05 -1.04 11.65
N ALA A 110 -6.53 0.16 11.96
CA ALA A 110 -5.67 0.93 11.06
C ALA A 110 -4.37 0.20 10.67
N ASP A 111 -3.81 -0.59 11.59
CA ASP A 111 -2.61 -1.41 11.34
C ASP A 111 -2.86 -2.49 10.29
N VAL A 112 -4.05 -3.09 10.28
CA VAL A 112 -4.46 -4.09 9.29
C VAL A 112 -4.69 -3.43 7.93
N ALA A 113 -5.34 -2.26 7.90
CA ALA A 113 -5.62 -1.54 6.67
C ALA A 113 -4.32 -1.11 5.95
N GLU A 114 -3.32 -0.65 6.70
CA GLU A 114 -2.00 -0.31 6.17
C GLU A 114 -1.29 -1.53 5.57
N GLU A 115 -1.27 -2.65 6.31
CA GLU A 115 -0.64 -3.90 5.85
C GLU A 115 -1.36 -4.51 4.65
N LEU A 116 -2.69 -4.47 4.64
CA LEU A 116 -3.51 -4.89 3.51
C LEU A 116 -3.17 -4.07 2.28
N ARG A 117 -3.19 -2.72 2.38
CA ARG A 117 -2.84 -1.83 1.27
C ARG A 117 -1.44 -2.11 0.74
N ARG A 118 -0.46 -2.32 1.64
CA ARG A 118 0.92 -2.67 1.27
C ARG A 118 0.99 -3.97 0.46
N VAL A 119 0.28 -5.01 0.89
CA VAL A 119 0.21 -6.30 0.19
C VAL A 119 -0.46 -6.16 -1.18
N GLN A 120 -1.56 -5.41 -1.26
CA GLN A 120 -2.30 -5.21 -2.51
C GLN A 120 -1.47 -4.45 -3.55
N ILE A 121 -0.74 -3.40 -3.13
CA ILE A 121 0.18 -2.67 -4.01
C ILE A 121 1.32 -3.57 -4.49
N ALA A 122 1.91 -4.37 -3.58
CA ALA A 122 2.97 -5.30 -3.95
C ALA A 122 2.48 -6.33 -4.99
N GLN A 123 1.27 -6.87 -4.81
CA GLN A 123 0.67 -7.79 -5.75
C GLN A 123 0.44 -7.14 -7.12
N LEU A 124 -0.08 -5.91 -7.17
CA LEU A 124 -0.24 -5.17 -8.43
C LEU A 124 1.10 -4.84 -9.10
N SER A 125 2.15 -4.61 -8.30
CA SER A 125 3.52 -4.43 -8.82
C SER A 125 4.06 -5.70 -9.49
N ASP A 126 3.74 -6.89 -8.96
CA ASP A 126 4.08 -8.16 -9.62
C ASP A 126 3.36 -8.33 -10.98
N TYR A 127 2.22 -7.68 -11.18
CA TYR A 127 1.52 -7.58 -12.48
C TYR A 127 2.06 -6.46 -13.38
N GLY A 128 3.07 -5.70 -12.95
CA GLY A 128 3.74 -4.66 -13.74
C GLY A 128 3.15 -3.25 -13.59
N TYR A 129 2.26 -3.01 -12.64
CA TYR A 129 1.71 -1.68 -12.35
C TYR A 129 2.59 -0.90 -11.38
N THR A 130 2.70 0.43 -11.54
CA THR A 130 3.48 1.24 -10.58
C THR A 130 2.78 1.34 -9.22
N PRO A 131 3.49 1.62 -8.12
CA PRO A 131 2.88 1.83 -6.82
C PRO A 131 1.80 2.92 -6.82
N GLU A 132 2.00 3.98 -7.59
CA GLU A 132 1.06 5.11 -7.71
C GLU A 132 -0.22 4.69 -8.43
N GLN A 133 -0.09 3.97 -9.56
CA GLN A 133 -1.23 3.41 -10.29
C GLN A 133 -2.02 2.43 -9.41
N SER A 134 -1.28 1.59 -8.67
CA SER A 134 -1.84 0.59 -7.77
C SER A 134 -2.60 1.23 -6.62
N ALA A 135 -2.00 2.22 -5.95
CA ALA A 135 -2.62 2.95 -4.85
C ALA A 135 -3.91 3.64 -5.30
N ARG A 136 -3.88 4.33 -6.45
CA ARG A 136 -5.03 5.03 -7.02
C ARG A 136 -6.16 4.06 -7.39
N ALA A 137 -5.85 2.90 -7.98
CA ALA A 137 -6.87 1.89 -8.25
C ALA A 137 -7.51 1.32 -6.97
N LEU A 138 -6.72 1.18 -5.90
CA LEU A 138 -7.18 0.67 -4.60
C LEU A 138 -7.96 1.70 -3.77
N GLU A 139 -7.95 2.99 -4.13
CA GLU A 139 -8.85 3.99 -3.54
C GLU A 139 -10.31 3.73 -3.88
N PHE A 140 -10.58 3.27 -5.11
CA PHE A 140 -11.93 2.99 -5.60
C PHE A 140 -12.31 1.51 -5.46
N HIS A 141 -11.33 0.63 -5.32
CA HIS A 141 -11.53 -0.81 -5.32
C HIS A 141 -10.80 -1.50 -4.16
N ALA A 142 -11.57 -2.02 -3.22
CA ALA A 142 -11.03 -2.65 -2.00
C ALA A 142 -10.26 -3.97 -2.23
N SER A 143 -10.24 -4.55 -3.44
CA SER A 143 -9.53 -5.80 -3.73
C SER A 143 -8.68 -5.73 -5.00
N VAL A 144 -7.56 -6.46 -5.00
CA VAL A 144 -6.63 -6.51 -6.14
C VAL A 144 -7.33 -7.00 -7.40
N LYS A 145 -8.20 -8.01 -7.30
CA LYS A 145 -8.97 -8.53 -8.44
C LYS A 145 -9.81 -7.44 -9.13
N LYS A 146 -10.49 -6.61 -8.34
CA LYS A 146 -11.31 -5.50 -8.87
C LYS A 146 -10.41 -4.41 -9.45
N ALA A 147 -9.33 -4.07 -8.76
CA ALA A 147 -8.32 -3.12 -9.24
C ALA A 147 -7.72 -3.56 -10.59
N LEU A 148 -7.36 -4.83 -10.75
CA LEU A 148 -6.84 -5.40 -12.00
C LEU A 148 -7.83 -5.34 -13.15
N CYS A 149 -9.10 -5.71 -12.93
CA CYS A 149 -10.14 -5.64 -13.96
C CYS A 149 -10.27 -4.21 -14.51
N PHE A 150 -10.22 -3.26 -13.59
CA PHE A 150 -10.34 -1.85 -13.89
C PHE A 150 -9.05 -1.29 -14.56
N LEU A 151 -7.86 -1.68 -14.11
CA LEU A 151 -6.57 -1.31 -14.72
C LEU A 151 -6.34 -1.92 -16.11
N SER A 152 -6.75 -3.16 -16.31
CA SER A 152 -6.64 -3.86 -17.61
C SER A 152 -7.64 -3.34 -18.64
N GLY A 153 -8.61 -2.51 -18.25
CA GLY A 153 -9.63 -1.99 -19.17
C GLY A 153 -10.59 -3.06 -19.70
N ALA A 154 -10.65 -4.23 -19.05
CA ALA A 154 -11.42 -5.40 -19.50
C ALA A 154 -12.94 -5.16 -19.58
N ASN A 155 -13.42 -3.98 -19.15
CA ASN A 155 -14.83 -3.59 -19.16
C ASN A 155 -15.11 -2.27 -19.91
N ARG A 156 -14.14 -1.75 -20.70
CA ARG A 156 -14.33 -0.50 -21.47
C ARG A 156 -15.27 -0.72 -22.66
N ARG A 157 -16.38 0.01 -22.72
CA ARG A 157 -17.14 0.16 -23.97
C ARG A 157 -16.31 1.02 -24.93
N ALA A 158 -16.37 0.70 -26.23
CA ALA A 158 -15.66 1.47 -27.25
C ALA A 158 -16.09 2.95 -27.16
N GLY A 159 -15.16 3.83 -26.73
CA GLY A 159 -15.40 5.27 -26.57
C GLY A 159 -15.27 5.82 -25.14
N GLU A 160 -15.16 4.99 -24.11
CA GLU A 160 -14.88 5.46 -22.74
C GLU A 160 -13.36 5.64 -22.53
N SER A 161 -12.93 6.90 -22.37
CA SER A 161 -11.54 7.23 -22.00
C SER A 161 -11.20 6.66 -20.63
N SER A 162 -9.93 6.29 -20.44
CA SER A 162 -9.49 5.75 -19.15
C SER A 162 -9.71 6.80 -18.05
N PRO A 163 -10.18 6.44 -16.84
CA PRO A 163 -10.21 7.36 -15.70
C PRO A 163 -8.84 7.96 -15.34
N TRP A 164 -7.78 7.37 -15.92
CA TRP A 164 -6.38 7.71 -15.78
C TRP A 164 -5.74 8.19 -17.08
N GLU A 165 -6.53 8.42 -18.13
CA GLU A 165 -6.04 9.12 -19.30
C GLU A 165 -5.80 10.56 -18.86
N LEU A 166 -4.57 10.81 -18.42
CA LEU A 166 -4.13 12.17 -18.19
C LEU A 166 -3.99 12.82 -19.55
N TYR A 167 -4.39 14.09 -19.61
CA TYR A 167 -4.31 14.88 -20.83
C TYR A 167 -3.11 15.81 -20.67
N PRO A 168 -1.90 15.37 -21.06
CA PRO A 168 -0.72 16.18 -20.92
C PRO A 168 -0.80 17.38 -21.86
N VAL A 169 -0.43 18.53 -21.32
CA VAL A 169 -0.23 19.76 -22.06
C VAL A 169 1.23 20.16 -21.87
N TRP A 170 1.91 20.42 -22.98
CA TRP A 170 3.27 20.95 -22.98
C TRP A 170 3.23 22.46 -22.88
N VAL A 171 4.02 23.00 -21.96
CA VAL A 171 4.21 24.44 -21.75
C VAL A 171 5.67 24.77 -21.99
N GLY A 172 5.94 25.51 -23.05
CA GLY A 172 7.27 25.98 -23.42
C GLY A 172 7.51 27.44 -23.10
N ASN A 173 8.71 27.87 -23.47
CA ASN A 173 9.16 29.26 -23.34
C ASN A 173 9.26 29.73 -21.87
N LEU A 174 9.59 28.80 -20.98
CA LEU A 174 9.75 29.07 -19.55
C LEU A 174 11.16 29.64 -19.29
N PHE A 175 11.25 30.95 -19.14
CA PHE A 175 12.49 31.65 -18.80
C PHE A 175 12.41 32.31 -17.43
N GLY A 176 13.56 32.47 -16.79
CA GLY A 176 13.69 32.99 -15.43
C GLY A 176 13.47 31.92 -14.36
N SER A 177 13.30 32.35 -13.10
CA SER A 177 13.10 31.47 -11.94
C SER A 177 11.64 31.01 -11.78
N VAL A 178 11.06 30.42 -12.84
CA VAL A 178 9.70 29.86 -12.77
C VAL A 178 9.72 28.58 -11.93
N SER A 179 8.79 28.45 -10.99
CA SER A 179 8.64 27.26 -10.13
C SER A 179 7.44 26.41 -10.55
N GLU A 180 7.46 25.11 -10.21
CA GLU A 180 6.33 24.20 -10.45
C GLU A 180 5.05 24.69 -9.78
N ARG A 181 5.15 25.20 -8.54
CA ARG A 181 4.01 25.76 -7.79
C ARG A 181 3.38 26.97 -8.50
N GLN A 182 4.19 27.80 -9.15
CA GLN A 182 3.69 28.95 -9.91
C GLN A 182 2.89 28.50 -11.14
N LEU A 183 3.37 27.47 -11.83
CA LEU A 183 2.66 26.88 -12.98
C LEU A 183 1.37 26.19 -12.52
N GLU A 184 1.43 25.41 -11.43
CA GLU A 184 0.25 24.76 -10.86
C GLU A 184 -0.85 25.76 -10.49
N GLN A 185 -0.49 26.87 -9.83
CA GLN A 185 -1.44 27.94 -9.48
C GLN A 185 -2.01 28.69 -10.69
N LEU A 186 -1.25 28.79 -11.78
CA LEU A 186 -1.71 29.42 -13.00
C LEU A 186 -2.70 28.51 -13.73
N PHE A 187 -2.32 27.24 -13.93
CA PHE A 187 -3.08 26.27 -14.72
C PHE A 187 -4.26 25.65 -13.96
N SER A 188 -4.28 25.72 -12.62
CA SER A 188 -5.46 25.38 -11.82
C SER A 188 -6.69 26.23 -12.13
N LYS A 189 -6.51 27.40 -12.76
CA LYS A 189 -7.62 28.24 -13.24
C LYS A 189 -8.30 27.67 -14.50
N ALA A 190 -7.61 26.85 -15.29
CA ALA A 190 -8.20 26.19 -16.45
C ALA A 190 -8.92 24.89 -16.07
N GLY A 191 -8.47 24.21 -15.01
CA GLY A 191 -9.11 22.98 -14.54
C GLY A 191 -8.29 22.21 -13.51
N SER A 192 -8.67 20.95 -13.30
CA SER A 192 -8.04 20.11 -12.27
C SER A 192 -6.72 19.52 -12.79
N VAL A 193 -5.62 20.13 -12.31
CA VAL A 193 -4.25 19.69 -12.55
C VAL A 193 -3.93 18.50 -11.64
N ASP A 194 -3.45 17.41 -12.24
CA ASP A 194 -3.02 16.18 -11.55
C ASP A 194 -1.54 16.26 -11.15
N SER A 195 -0.69 16.74 -12.07
CA SER A 195 0.75 16.87 -11.83
C SER A 195 1.39 17.89 -12.76
N VAL A 196 2.43 18.56 -12.25
CA VAL A 196 3.28 19.48 -13.01
C VAL A 196 4.71 18.95 -12.95
N ARG A 197 5.35 18.83 -14.12
CA ARG A 197 6.75 18.42 -14.23
C ARG A 197 7.54 19.48 -14.97
N LEU A 198 8.38 20.23 -14.26
CA LEU A 198 9.23 21.26 -14.85
C LEU A 198 10.58 20.68 -15.28
N LEU A 199 10.94 20.91 -16.55
CA LEU A 199 12.24 20.58 -17.12
C LEU A 199 13.02 21.87 -17.36
N THR A 200 13.67 22.37 -16.32
CA THR A 200 14.47 23.62 -16.34
C THR A 200 15.54 23.61 -17.43
N ALA A 201 16.20 22.48 -17.67
CA ALA A 201 17.20 22.34 -18.73
C ALA A 201 16.62 22.53 -20.15
N LYS A 202 15.36 22.14 -20.36
CA LYS A 202 14.67 22.24 -21.65
C LYS A 202 13.75 23.47 -21.74
N ARG A 203 13.69 24.29 -20.68
CA ARG A 203 12.82 25.48 -20.58
C ARG A 203 11.35 25.17 -20.89
N CYS A 204 10.89 24.01 -20.46
CA CYS A 204 9.51 23.56 -20.67
C CYS A 204 8.97 22.79 -19.46
N ALA A 205 7.65 22.66 -19.38
CA ALA A 205 6.96 21.88 -18.38
C ALA A 205 5.88 21.01 -19.04
N PHE A 206 5.57 19.90 -18.39
CA PHE A 206 4.40 19.08 -18.71
C PHE A 206 3.39 19.23 -17.60
N ILE A 207 2.16 19.58 -17.96
CA ILE A 207 1.05 19.71 -17.04
C ILE A 207 0.02 18.67 -17.41
N ASN A 208 -0.27 17.76 -16.49
CA ASN A 208 -1.24 16.70 -16.69
C ASN A 208 -2.59 17.13 -16.12
N PHE A 209 -3.62 17.10 -16.95
CA PHE A 209 -4.99 17.33 -16.51
C PHE A 209 -5.74 16.01 -16.31
N THR A 210 -6.68 16.02 -15.38
CA THR A 210 -7.58 14.88 -15.13
C THR A 210 -8.68 14.75 -16.19
N ARG A 211 -8.94 15.80 -16.98
CA ARG A 211 -9.97 15.86 -18.01
C ARG A 211 -9.43 16.46 -19.30
N GLN A 212 -9.94 15.98 -20.44
CA GLN A 212 -9.53 16.48 -21.76
C GLN A 212 -9.91 17.95 -21.95
N GLU A 213 -11.13 18.31 -21.55
CA GLU A 213 -11.68 19.66 -21.66
C GLU A 213 -10.81 20.70 -20.94
N ASP A 214 -10.23 20.32 -19.79
CA ASP A 214 -9.37 21.21 -19.00
C ASP A 214 -8.03 21.45 -19.71
N GLY A 215 -7.49 20.45 -20.39
CA GLY A 215 -6.32 20.59 -21.26
C GLY A 215 -6.57 21.50 -22.46
N GLU A 216 -7.75 21.37 -23.10
CA GLU A 216 -8.16 22.24 -24.22
C GLU A 216 -8.33 23.69 -23.75
N LYS A 217 -9.03 23.91 -22.63
CA LYS A 217 -9.18 25.24 -22.01
C LYS A 217 -7.82 25.84 -21.65
N ALA A 218 -6.91 25.04 -21.10
CA ALA A 218 -5.57 25.50 -20.76
C ALA A 218 -4.79 25.99 -22.00
N ILE A 219 -4.88 25.28 -23.13
CA ILE A 219 -4.27 25.70 -24.39
C ILE A 219 -4.91 27.00 -24.88
N GLN A 220 -6.24 27.09 -24.89
CA GLN A 220 -6.94 28.30 -25.38
C GLN A 220 -6.67 29.55 -24.51
N GLN A 221 -6.58 29.38 -23.20
CA GLN A 221 -6.49 30.49 -22.25
C GLN A 221 -5.05 30.95 -22.00
N PHE A 222 -4.09 30.03 -21.96
CA PHE A 222 -2.72 30.34 -21.54
C PHE A 222 -1.71 30.38 -22.69
N HIS A 223 -2.08 29.93 -23.88
CA HIS A 223 -1.23 30.13 -25.05
C HIS A 223 -1.07 31.63 -25.35
N GLY A 224 0.17 32.12 -25.41
CA GLY A 224 0.50 33.53 -25.63
C GLY A 224 0.41 34.42 -24.38
N CYS A 225 0.03 33.87 -23.23
CA CYS A 225 -0.03 34.60 -21.96
C CYS A 225 1.39 34.98 -21.48
N GLU A 226 1.56 36.16 -20.90
CA GLU A 226 2.85 36.61 -20.39
C GLU A 226 3.07 36.17 -18.92
N LEU A 227 4.11 35.36 -18.72
CA LEU A 227 4.59 34.94 -17.40
C LEU A 227 6.04 35.41 -17.23
N ASN A 228 6.29 36.25 -16.22
CA ASN A 228 7.61 36.85 -15.96
C ASN A 228 8.23 37.54 -17.20
N GLY A 229 7.39 38.22 -18.00
CA GLY A 229 7.81 38.91 -19.23
C GLY A 229 8.02 38.00 -20.45
N ASN A 230 7.72 36.70 -20.35
CA ASN A 230 7.84 35.75 -21.45
C ASN A 230 6.48 35.21 -21.86
N ARG A 231 6.25 35.11 -23.17
CA ARG A 231 4.99 34.55 -23.70
C ARG A 231 5.03 33.04 -23.68
N LEU A 232 4.12 32.42 -22.93
CA LEU A 232 4.02 30.98 -22.82
C LEU A 232 3.56 30.35 -24.14
N VAL A 233 4.14 29.20 -24.49
CA VAL A 233 3.64 28.38 -25.61
C VAL A 233 3.00 27.15 -25.02
N VAL A 234 1.69 27.05 -25.12
CA VAL A 234 0.91 25.94 -24.58
C VAL A 234 0.33 25.14 -25.75
N ARG A 235 0.60 23.83 -25.80
CA ARG A 235 0.12 22.94 -26.87
C ARG A 235 0.10 21.47 -26.40
N TYR A 236 -0.51 20.60 -27.18
CA TYR A 236 -0.35 19.16 -26.96
C TYR A 236 1.09 18.72 -27.21
N PRO A 237 1.62 17.76 -26.43
CA PRO A 237 2.90 17.14 -26.69
C PRO A 237 2.93 16.50 -28.08
N ASP A 238 4.04 16.68 -28.80
CA ASP A 238 4.29 15.91 -30.01
C ASP A 238 4.42 14.43 -29.63
N ARG A 239 3.69 13.54 -30.34
CA ARG A 239 3.70 12.08 -30.10
C ARG A 239 5.00 11.42 -30.58
#